data_AF-A0A369TFP4-F1
#
_entry.id   AF-A0A369TFP4-F1
#
_cell.length_a   1.000
_cell.length_b   1.000
_cell.length_c   1.000
_cell.angle_alpha   90.00
_cell.angle_beta   90.00
_cell.angle_gamma   90.00
#
_symmetry.space_group_name_H-M   'P 1'
#
loop_
_entity.id
_entity.type
_entity.pdbx_description
1 polymer ?
#
loop_
_entity_poly.entity_id
_entity_poly.type
_entity_poly.pdbx_seq_one_letter_code
_entity_poly.pdbx_strand_id
1 'polypeptide(L)'
;MTSESESAAPLTRHRLIICGLDELGDHSRAGVSHVVSILDPETPVPSAVIGYPDLRAHRVLRFHDVSQRIGDARVPEAEDVAELLSFGMELQALESGANLLIHCHAGVSRSTAAAAILLGQHAPGREREVMREIVRLRPIAWPNARMVQLADEALGRNGAFTDALRQLRSRRLDDTVSRGWLGGFFRR
;
A
#
# COMPACT_ATOMS: atom_id res chain seq x y z
N MET A 1 38.79 9.14 8.79
CA MET A 1 37.53 8.56 9.30
C MET A 1 36.48 8.73 8.23
N THR A 2 36.51 7.83 7.25
CA THR A 2 35.46 7.72 6.22
C THR A 2 34.26 7.08 6.87
N SER A 3 33.16 7.82 6.96
CA SER A 3 31.86 7.31 7.36
C SER A 3 31.42 6.25 6.36
N GLU A 4 31.59 4.98 6.71
CA GLU A 4 30.94 3.88 6.02
C GLU A 4 29.44 4.06 6.22
N SER A 5 28.76 4.40 5.13
CA SER A 5 27.31 4.31 5.00
C SER A 5 26.92 2.85 5.28
N GLU A 6 26.46 2.53 6.49
CA GLU A 6 25.78 1.28 6.79
C GLU A 6 24.64 1.11 5.78
N SER A 7 24.80 0.16 4.85
CA SER A 7 23.76 -0.23 3.91
C SER A 7 22.60 -0.81 4.72
N ALA A 8 21.58 0.00 5.02
CA ALA A 8 20.37 -0.46 5.69
C ALA A 8 19.77 -1.68 4.94
N ALA A 9 19.37 -2.71 5.68
CA ALA A 9 18.74 -3.89 5.10
C ALA A 9 17.54 -3.49 4.22
N PRO A 10 17.26 -4.16 3.08
CA PRO A 10 16.14 -3.81 2.23
C PRO A 10 14.81 -3.92 2.99
N LEU A 11 13.86 -3.03 2.69
CA LEU A 11 12.53 -3.03 3.32
C LEU A 11 11.72 -4.30 3.03
N THR A 12 12.04 -5.00 1.94
CA THR A 12 11.43 -6.28 1.57
C THR A 12 12.39 -7.11 0.72
N ARG A 13 12.22 -8.43 0.77
CA ARG A 13 12.92 -9.40 -0.07
C ARG A 13 12.15 -9.77 -1.34
N HIS A 14 10.94 -9.23 -1.47
CA HIS A 14 10.02 -9.53 -2.57
C HIS A 14 9.91 -8.33 -3.50
N ARG A 15 9.65 -8.59 -4.77
CA ARG A 15 9.30 -7.51 -5.70
C ARG A 15 7.87 -7.04 -5.38
N LEU A 16 7.66 -5.73 -5.41
CA LEU A 16 6.37 -5.10 -5.11
C LEU A 16 5.91 -4.23 -6.28
N ILE A 17 4.67 -4.44 -6.70
CA ILE A 17 3.96 -3.66 -7.72
C ILE A 17 2.72 -3.04 -7.09
N ILE A 18 2.50 -1.74 -7.33
CA ILE A 18 1.28 -1.04 -6.91
C ILE A 18 0.63 -0.46 -8.16
N CYS A 19 -0.64 -0.78 -8.38
CA CYS A 19 -1.38 -0.33 -9.57
C CYS A 19 -2.86 -0.05 -9.26
N GLY A 20 -3.54 0.58 -10.20
CA GLY A 20 -5.00 0.68 -10.28
C GLY A 20 -5.60 -0.50 -11.03
N LEU A 21 -6.93 -0.55 -11.03
CA LEU A 21 -7.72 -1.61 -11.64
C LEU A 21 -7.47 -1.70 -13.15
N ASP A 22 -7.41 -0.56 -13.83
CA ASP A 22 -7.25 -0.47 -15.29
C ASP A 22 -5.85 -0.90 -15.76
N GLU A 23 -4.87 -0.95 -14.86
CA GLU A 23 -3.47 -1.31 -15.14
C GLU A 23 -3.19 -2.80 -14.93
N LEU A 24 -4.15 -3.59 -14.45
CA LEU A 24 -3.93 -5.02 -14.15
C LEU A 24 -3.52 -5.83 -15.38
N GLY A 25 -4.10 -5.55 -16.55
CA GLY A 25 -3.77 -6.27 -17.79
C GLY A 25 -2.27 -6.22 -18.13
N ASP A 26 -1.63 -5.10 -17.82
CA ASP A 26 -0.22 -4.82 -18.13
C ASP A 26 0.75 -5.65 -17.30
N HIS A 27 0.28 -6.23 -16.19
CA HIS A 27 1.11 -6.99 -15.25
C HIS A 27 0.99 -8.51 -15.39
N SER A 28 0.15 -9.00 -16.31
CA SER A 28 -0.06 -10.44 -16.55
C SER A 28 1.21 -11.23 -16.84
N ARG A 29 2.20 -10.61 -17.50
CA ARG A 29 3.51 -11.21 -17.82
C ARG A 29 4.63 -10.84 -16.87
N ALA A 30 4.33 -10.12 -15.79
CA ALA A 30 5.34 -9.64 -14.86
C ALA A 30 5.81 -10.71 -13.86
N GLY A 31 5.35 -11.97 -13.98
CA GLY A 31 5.64 -13.05 -13.04
C GLY A 31 4.99 -12.80 -11.66
N VAL A 32 3.79 -12.24 -11.63
CA VAL A 32 3.07 -11.95 -10.38
C VAL A 32 2.61 -13.26 -9.75
N SER A 33 3.09 -13.55 -8.55
CA SER A 33 2.76 -14.77 -7.82
C SER A 33 1.78 -14.54 -6.68
N HIS A 34 1.67 -13.30 -6.19
CA HIS A 34 0.84 -12.96 -5.05
C HIS A 34 0.07 -11.68 -5.36
N VAL A 35 -1.23 -11.66 -5.06
CA VAL A 35 -2.08 -10.49 -5.29
C VAL A 35 -2.86 -10.11 -4.04
N VAL A 36 -2.88 -8.82 -3.73
CA VAL A 36 -3.83 -8.22 -2.79
C VAL A 36 -4.75 -7.28 -3.56
N SER A 37 -6.03 -7.63 -3.61
CA SER A 37 -7.08 -6.80 -4.19
C SER A 37 -7.85 -6.09 -3.08
N ILE A 38 -7.87 -4.77 -3.10
CA ILE A 38 -8.70 -3.98 -2.19
C ILE A 38 -9.80 -3.32 -3.00
N LEU A 39 -11.01 -3.86 -2.87
CA LEU A 39 -12.16 -3.53 -3.70
C LEU A 39 -13.20 -2.78 -2.88
N ASP A 40 -14.02 -1.95 -3.55
CA ASP A 40 -15.28 -1.55 -2.93
C ASP A 40 -16.13 -2.82 -2.72
N PRO A 41 -16.95 -2.90 -1.67
CA PRO A 41 -17.67 -4.13 -1.33
C PRO A 41 -18.44 -4.73 -2.51
N GLU A 42 -18.97 -3.87 -3.40
CA GLU A 42 -19.85 -4.30 -4.49
C GLU A 42 -19.09 -4.58 -5.78
N THR A 43 -17.78 -4.32 -5.80
CA THR A 43 -16.94 -4.55 -6.96
C THR A 43 -16.59 -6.03 -7.07
N PRO A 44 -16.87 -6.69 -8.22
CA PRO A 44 -16.47 -8.07 -8.42
C PRO A 44 -14.94 -8.19 -8.50
N VAL A 45 -14.44 -9.40 -8.22
CA VAL A 45 -13.01 -9.69 -8.40
C VAL A 45 -12.64 -9.52 -9.89
N PRO A 46 -11.59 -8.75 -10.22
CA PRO A 46 -11.23 -8.53 -11.62
C PRO A 46 -10.73 -9.82 -12.28
N SER A 47 -11.31 -10.16 -13.43
CA SER A 47 -10.92 -11.36 -14.19
C SER A 47 -9.46 -11.33 -14.64
N ALA A 48 -8.88 -10.14 -14.82
CA ALA A 48 -7.47 -9.96 -15.16
C ALA A 48 -6.54 -10.63 -14.13
N VAL A 49 -6.85 -10.56 -12.84
CA VAL A 49 -6.04 -11.21 -11.79
C VAL A 49 -6.09 -12.73 -11.92
N ILE A 50 -7.27 -13.27 -12.19
CA ILE A 50 -7.50 -14.72 -12.30
C ILE A 50 -6.68 -15.30 -13.48
N GLY A 51 -6.42 -14.49 -14.52
CA GLY A 51 -5.64 -14.89 -15.68
C GLY A 51 -4.12 -14.86 -15.51
N TYR A 52 -3.59 -14.55 -14.32
CA TYR A 52 -2.14 -14.50 -14.12
C TYR A 52 -1.54 -15.92 -14.05
N PRO A 53 -0.58 -16.27 -14.92
CA PRO A 53 -0.09 -17.65 -15.06
C PRO A 53 0.67 -18.16 -13.84
N ASP A 54 1.34 -17.25 -13.10
CA ASP A 54 2.20 -17.59 -11.96
C ASP A 54 1.50 -17.41 -10.60
N LEU A 55 0.19 -17.10 -10.59
CA LEU A 55 -0.55 -16.77 -9.38
C LEU A 55 -0.63 -17.96 -8.42
N ARG A 56 -0.17 -17.76 -7.18
CA ARG A 56 -0.17 -18.76 -6.10
C ARG A 56 -1.10 -18.38 -4.96
N ALA A 57 -1.23 -17.09 -4.68
CA ALA A 57 -2.12 -16.60 -3.64
C ALA A 57 -2.81 -15.29 -4.04
N HIS A 58 -4.08 -15.19 -3.69
CA HIS A 58 -4.91 -14.00 -3.89
C HIS A 58 -5.65 -13.68 -2.59
N ARG A 59 -5.41 -12.50 -2.02
CA ARG A 59 -6.15 -11.96 -0.88
C ARG A 59 -7.08 -10.85 -1.38
N VAL A 60 -8.32 -10.83 -0.90
CA VAL A 60 -9.32 -9.85 -1.32
C VAL A 60 -9.97 -9.20 -0.12
N LEU A 61 -9.67 -7.92 0.08
CA LEU A 61 -10.26 -7.08 1.11
C LEU A 61 -11.36 -6.21 0.51
N ARG A 62 -12.40 -5.92 1.29
CA ARG A 62 -13.58 -5.18 0.82
C ARG A 62 -13.95 -4.03 1.74
N PHE A 63 -13.64 -2.82 1.31
CA PHE A 63 -14.06 -1.57 1.94
C PHE A 63 -13.88 -0.39 1.00
N HIS A 64 -14.68 0.65 1.24
CA HIS A 64 -14.62 1.89 0.48
C HIS A 64 -13.36 2.70 0.82
N ASP A 65 -12.91 3.52 -0.13
CA ASP A 65 -11.74 4.40 0.02
C ASP A 65 -12.04 5.65 0.85
N VAL A 66 -12.46 5.46 2.09
CA VAL A 66 -12.82 6.53 3.01
C VAL A 66 -12.05 6.40 4.31
N SER A 67 -11.62 7.53 4.88
CA SER A 67 -10.93 7.54 6.18
C SER A 67 -11.89 7.73 7.36
N GLN A 68 -13.14 8.07 7.10
CA GLN A 68 -14.18 8.27 8.11
C GLN A 68 -15.49 7.71 7.55
N ARG A 69 -16.37 7.25 8.44
CA ARG A 69 -17.67 6.71 8.04
C ARG A 69 -18.53 7.88 7.56
N ILE A 70 -18.88 7.88 6.27
CA ILE A 70 -19.77 8.84 5.64
C ILE A 70 -20.93 8.04 5.05
N GLY A 71 -22.14 8.26 5.59
CA GLY A 71 -23.31 7.45 5.25
C GLY A 71 -23.07 5.95 5.50
N ASP A 72 -23.50 5.12 4.56
CA ASP A 72 -23.42 3.66 4.64
C ASP A 72 -22.07 3.08 4.18
N ALA A 73 -21.08 3.93 3.92
CA ALA A 73 -19.76 3.47 3.47
C ALA A 73 -19.10 2.57 4.53
N ARG A 74 -18.82 1.31 4.17
CA ARG A 74 -17.90 0.44 4.92
C ARG A 74 -16.49 1.02 4.87
N VAL A 75 -16.03 1.53 6.01
CA VAL A 75 -14.64 1.99 6.23
C VAL A 75 -13.70 0.78 6.39
N PRO A 76 -12.38 0.96 6.23
CA PRO A 76 -11.42 -0.03 6.72
C PRO A 76 -11.51 -0.12 8.25
N GLU A 77 -11.50 -1.34 8.79
CA GLU A 77 -11.56 -1.65 10.22
C GLU A 77 -10.29 -2.39 10.66
N ALA A 78 -10.13 -2.60 11.97
CA ALA A 78 -8.91 -3.18 12.53
C ALA A 78 -8.65 -4.59 11.99
N GLU A 79 -9.72 -5.34 11.73
CA GLU A 79 -9.74 -6.68 11.16
C GLU A 79 -9.15 -6.70 9.74
N ASP A 80 -9.44 -5.68 8.92
CA ASP A 80 -8.88 -5.57 7.58
C ASP A 80 -7.36 -5.37 7.60
N VAL A 81 -6.86 -4.59 8.57
CA VAL A 81 -5.42 -4.39 8.78
C VAL A 81 -4.77 -5.63 9.39
N ALA A 82 -5.45 -6.32 10.31
CA ALA A 82 -4.99 -7.59 10.85
C ALA A 82 -4.84 -8.66 9.76
N GLU A 83 -5.76 -8.72 8.79
CA GLU A 83 -5.65 -9.62 7.64
C GLU A 83 -4.42 -9.28 6.77
N LEU A 84 -4.16 -7.98 6.51
CA LEU A 84 -2.94 -7.56 5.82
C LEU A 84 -1.68 -7.98 6.58
N LEU A 85 -1.63 -7.77 7.90
CA LEU A 85 -0.47 -8.14 8.71
C LEU A 85 -0.26 -9.66 8.75
N SER A 86 -1.35 -10.43 8.84
CA SER A 86 -1.29 -11.90 8.73
C SER A 86 -0.69 -12.31 7.39
N PHE A 87 -1.16 -11.72 6.29
CA PHE A 87 -0.62 -11.97 4.97
C PHE A 87 0.85 -11.55 4.83
N GLY A 88 1.26 -10.45 5.47
CA GLY A 88 2.67 -10.05 5.52
C GLY A 88 3.57 -11.08 6.20
N MET A 89 3.08 -11.73 7.27
CA MET A 89 3.80 -12.84 7.90
C MET A 89 3.93 -14.05 6.97
N GLU A 90 2.87 -14.39 6.24
CA GLU A 90 2.88 -15.45 5.24
C GLU A 90 3.90 -15.18 4.13
N LEU A 91 3.92 -13.94 3.61
CA LEU A 91 4.89 -13.51 2.59
C LEU A 91 6.33 -13.61 3.09
N GLN A 92 6.60 -13.12 4.31
CA GLN A 92 7.93 -13.14 4.91
C GLN A 92 8.47 -14.57 5.12
N ALA A 93 7.59 -15.55 5.28
CA ALA A 93 7.95 -16.96 5.40
C ALA A 93 8.30 -17.62 4.06
N LEU A 94 8.00 -16.98 2.92
CA LEU A 94 8.33 -17.50 1.60
C LEU A 94 9.84 -17.38 1.34
N GLU A 95 10.40 -18.40 0.68
CA GLU A 95 11.74 -18.29 0.09
C GLU A 95 11.79 -17.12 -0.92
N SER A 96 12.98 -16.54 -1.11
CA SER A 96 13.19 -15.40 -2.01
C SER A 96 12.59 -15.65 -3.41
N GLY A 97 11.89 -14.66 -3.96
CA GLY A 97 11.34 -14.74 -5.33
C GLY A 97 9.85 -14.44 -5.45
N ALA A 98 9.12 -14.21 -4.35
CA ALA A 98 7.74 -13.72 -4.46
C ALA A 98 7.69 -12.35 -5.16
N ASN A 99 6.67 -12.17 -6.00
CA ASN A 99 6.37 -10.92 -6.69
C ASN A 99 4.92 -10.55 -6.38
N LEU A 100 4.78 -9.58 -5.49
CA LEU A 100 3.52 -9.14 -4.93
C LEU A 100 2.98 -7.96 -5.74
N LEU A 101 1.73 -8.09 -6.19
CA LEU A 101 0.96 -6.98 -6.74
C LEU A 101 -0.14 -6.59 -5.76
N ILE A 102 -0.24 -5.29 -5.48
CA ILE A 102 -1.31 -4.73 -4.65
C ILE A 102 -2.07 -3.71 -5.49
N HIS A 103 -3.38 -3.86 -5.57
CA HIS A 103 -4.20 -2.92 -6.32
C HIS A 103 -5.47 -2.52 -5.58
N CYS A 104 -6.01 -1.38 -5.99
CA CYS A 104 -7.37 -0.95 -5.68
C CYS A 104 -7.98 -0.37 -6.96
N HIS A 105 -8.94 0.55 -6.84
CA HIS A 105 -9.54 1.21 -8.01
C HIS A 105 -8.51 2.09 -8.76
N ALA A 106 -8.03 3.18 -8.14
CA ALA A 106 -7.12 4.13 -8.81
C ALA A 106 -5.62 3.84 -8.58
N GLY A 107 -5.28 2.92 -7.67
CA GLY A 107 -3.88 2.71 -7.28
C GLY A 107 -3.27 3.92 -6.55
N VAL A 108 -4.11 4.69 -5.84
CA VAL A 108 -3.72 5.95 -5.19
C VAL A 108 -3.71 5.82 -3.67
N SER A 109 -4.79 5.31 -3.05
CA SER A 109 -5.01 5.42 -1.59
C SER A 109 -5.01 4.07 -0.85
N ARG A 110 -5.98 3.18 -1.08
CA ARG A 110 -6.04 1.87 -0.40
C ARG A 110 -4.82 0.98 -0.66
N SER A 111 -4.45 0.78 -1.92
CA SER A 111 -3.33 -0.10 -2.29
C SER A 111 -1.98 0.42 -1.81
N THR A 112 -1.78 1.73 -1.81
CA THR A 112 -0.55 2.37 -1.33
C THR A 112 -0.46 2.33 0.19
N ALA A 113 -1.58 2.42 0.91
CA ALA A 113 -1.62 2.16 2.35
C ALA A 113 -1.32 0.70 2.68
N ALA A 114 -1.95 -0.26 2.00
CA ALA A 114 -1.65 -1.68 2.24
C ALA A 114 -0.18 -2.02 1.94
N ALA A 115 0.37 -1.49 0.85
CA ALA A 115 1.79 -1.60 0.53
C ALA A 115 2.67 -1.02 1.65
N ALA A 116 2.32 0.16 2.18
CA ALA A 116 3.04 0.77 3.28
C ALA A 116 3.00 -0.15 4.52
N ILE A 117 1.83 -0.67 4.88
CA ILE A 117 1.63 -1.55 6.04
C ILE A 117 2.51 -2.78 5.94
N LEU A 118 2.51 -3.47 4.80
CA LEU A 118 3.31 -4.67 4.58
C LEU A 118 4.82 -4.41 4.64
N LEU A 119 5.29 -3.30 4.05
CA LEU A 119 6.71 -2.91 4.13
C LEU A 119 7.09 -2.47 5.56
N GLY A 120 6.21 -1.75 6.25
CA GLY A 120 6.45 -1.20 7.58
C GLY A 120 6.34 -2.22 8.71
N GLN A 121 5.66 -3.34 8.49
CA GLN A 121 5.50 -4.43 9.45
C GLN A 121 6.85 -4.92 9.99
N HIS A 122 7.83 -5.08 9.11
CA HIS A 122 9.18 -5.59 9.46
C HIS A 122 10.26 -4.50 9.52
N ALA A 123 9.88 -3.23 9.51
CA ALA A 123 10.80 -2.10 9.46
C ALA A 123 10.53 -1.06 10.58
N PRO A 124 10.56 -1.47 11.87
CA PRO A 124 10.37 -0.54 12.99
C PRO A 124 11.38 0.62 12.94
N GLY A 125 10.90 1.85 13.10
CA GLY A 125 11.74 3.06 13.09
C GLY A 125 12.11 3.55 11.68
N ARG A 126 11.61 2.89 10.62
CA ARG A 126 11.86 3.22 9.21
C ARG A 126 10.60 3.69 8.49
N GLU A 127 9.58 4.14 9.20
CA GLU A 127 8.27 4.52 8.66
C GLU A 127 8.38 5.62 7.59
N ARG A 128 9.31 6.58 7.78
CA ARG A 128 9.62 7.63 6.79
C ARG A 128 10.28 7.08 5.53
N GLU A 129 11.07 6.02 5.66
CA GLU A 129 11.68 5.33 4.52
C GLU A 129 10.62 4.54 3.76
N VAL A 130 9.75 3.82 4.47
CA VAL A 130 8.59 3.14 3.88
C VAL A 130 7.75 4.10 3.04
N MET A 131 7.39 5.27 3.60
CA MET A 131 6.60 6.25 2.85
C MET A 131 7.32 6.78 1.60
N ARG A 132 8.65 6.96 1.66
CA ARG A 132 9.45 7.32 0.46
C ARG A 132 9.44 6.22 -0.58
N GLU A 133 9.57 4.97 -0.15
CA GLU A 133 9.56 3.82 -1.03
C GLU A 133 8.20 3.64 -1.73
N ILE A 134 7.09 3.86 -1.02
CA ILE A 134 5.76 3.87 -1.63
C ILE A 134 5.63 4.93 -2.73
N VAL A 135 6.18 6.14 -2.52
CA VAL A 135 6.21 7.17 -3.57
C VAL A 135 7.10 6.77 -4.75
N ARG A 136 8.24 6.13 -4.49
CA ARG A 136 9.14 5.63 -5.54
C ARG A 136 8.46 4.58 -6.41
N LEU A 137 7.72 3.66 -5.79
CA LEU A 137 6.96 2.60 -6.47
C LEU A 137 5.72 3.13 -7.17
N ARG A 138 5.02 4.11 -6.57
CA ARG A 138 3.80 4.70 -7.11
C ARG A 138 3.82 6.24 -6.94
N PRO A 139 4.28 7.00 -7.95
CA PRO A 139 4.42 8.45 -7.86
C PRO A 139 3.13 9.21 -7.54
N ILE A 140 1.95 8.64 -7.83
CA ILE A 140 0.65 9.24 -7.49
C ILE A 140 0.14 8.85 -6.09
N ALA A 141 0.94 8.17 -5.27
CA ALA A 141 0.50 7.65 -3.99
C ALA A 141 -0.03 8.72 -3.02
N TRP A 142 -1.19 8.43 -2.43
CA TRP A 142 -1.81 9.18 -1.35
C TRP A 142 -2.45 8.20 -0.36
N PRO A 143 -1.65 7.50 0.48
CA PRO A 143 -2.13 6.38 1.29
C PRO A 143 -3.35 6.72 2.15
N ASN A 144 -4.30 5.79 2.27
CA ASN A 144 -5.47 5.91 3.13
C ASN A 144 -5.06 6.12 4.60
N ALA A 145 -5.48 7.24 5.20
CA ALA A 145 -5.03 7.63 6.54
C ALA A 145 -5.52 6.69 7.64
N ARG A 146 -6.75 6.18 7.50
CA ARG A 146 -7.36 5.30 8.51
C ARG A 146 -6.64 3.96 8.56
N MET A 147 -6.32 3.38 7.40
CA MET A 147 -5.52 2.16 7.33
C MET A 147 -4.15 2.34 8.00
N VAL A 148 -3.46 3.45 7.71
CA VAL A 148 -2.15 3.73 8.31
C VAL A 148 -2.25 3.93 9.82
N GLN A 149 -3.28 4.62 10.31
CA GLN A 149 -3.52 4.78 11.74
C GLN A 149 -3.79 3.44 12.43
N LEU A 150 -4.68 2.61 11.88
CA LEU A 150 -4.98 1.28 12.40
C LEU A 150 -3.72 0.40 12.44
N ALA A 151 -2.85 0.50 11.44
CA ALA A 151 -1.59 -0.22 11.42
C ALA A 151 -0.56 0.34 12.42
N ASP A 152 -0.53 1.65 12.64
CA ASP A 152 0.29 2.29 13.67
C ASP A 152 -0.05 1.71 15.05
N GLU A 153 -1.34 1.65 15.37
CA GLU A 153 -1.88 1.07 16.60
C GLU A 153 -1.56 -0.43 16.70
N ALA A 154 -1.87 -1.21 15.66
CA ALA A 154 -1.66 -2.66 15.65
C ALA A 154 -0.18 -3.07 15.76
N LEU A 155 0.74 -2.25 15.23
CA LEU A 155 2.19 -2.50 15.28
C LEU A 155 2.88 -1.81 16.47
N GLY A 156 2.14 -1.11 17.33
CA GLY A 156 2.70 -0.39 18.49
C GLY A 156 3.69 0.72 18.11
N ARG A 157 3.41 1.46 17.03
CA ARG A 157 4.31 2.48 16.46
C ARG A 157 4.22 3.83 17.16
N ASN A 158 3.32 4.00 18.12
CA ASN A 158 3.19 5.21 18.96
C ASN A 158 3.08 6.51 18.12
N GLY A 159 2.36 6.47 17.00
CA GLY A 159 2.15 7.58 16.09
C GLY A 159 3.23 7.75 15.01
N ALA A 160 4.34 7.01 15.05
CA ALA A 160 5.44 7.18 14.11
C ALA A 160 5.03 6.94 12.64
N PHE A 161 4.10 6.01 12.41
CA PHE A 161 3.66 5.67 11.07
C PHE A 161 2.69 6.72 10.51
N THR A 162 1.77 7.17 11.37
CA THR A 162 0.85 8.28 11.10
C THR A 162 1.61 9.58 10.85
N ASP A 163 2.66 9.84 11.62
CA ASP A 163 3.53 11.01 11.47
C ASP A 163 4.29 10.98 10.14
N ALA A 164 4.80 9.81 9.73
CA ALA A 164 5.44 9.64 8.43
C ALA A 164 4.47 9.94 7.27
N LEU A 165 3.21 9.47 7.36
CA LEU A 165 2.18 9.80 6.37
C LEU A 165 1.87 11.30 6.33
N ARG A 166 1.76 11.94 7.50
CA ARG A 166 1.49 13.39 7.59
C ARG A 166 2.58 14.19 6.89
N GLN A 167 3.85 13.86 7.13
CA GLN A 167 4.99 14.51 6.48
C GLN A 167 5.00 14.30 4.97
N LEU A 168 4.68 13.08 4.50
CA LEU A 168 4.53 12.80 3.07
C LEU A 168 3.47 13.71 2.43
N ARG A 169 2.28 13.78 3.04
CA ARG A 169 1.17 14.58 2.51
C ARG A 169 1.46 16.08 2.53
N SER A 170 2.07 16.59 3.59
CA SER A 170 2.50 18.00 3.67
C SER A 170 3.40 18.36 2.50
N ARG A 171 4.47 17.59 2.28
CA ARG A 171 5.42 17.81 1.18
C ARG A 171 4.74 17.82 -0.19
N ARG A 172 3.79 16.90 -0.41
CA ARG A 172 3.05 16.83 -1.68
C ARG A 172 2.11 18.02 -1.88
N LEU A 173 1.47 18.51 -0.81
CA LEU A 173 0.66 19.73 -0.88
C LEU A 173 1.54 20.94 -1.20
N ASP A 174 2.69 21.05 -0.53
CA ASP A 174 3.66 22.11 -0.79
C ASP A 174 4.17 22.08 -2.24
N ASP A 175 4.49 20.90 -2.78
CA ASP A 175 4.88 20.70 -4.18
C ASP A 175 3.74 21.07 -5.15
N THR A 176 2.50 20.71 -4.80
CA THR A 176 1.31 20.97 -5.62
C THR A 176 0.99 22.47 -5.68
N VAL A 177 1.06 23.14 -4.53
CA VAL A 177 0.93 24.59 -4.41
C VAL A 177 2.05 25.29 -5.17
N SER A 178 3.30 24.83 -5.02
CA SER A 178 4.47 25.38 -5.73
C SER A 178 4.38 25.19 -7.25
N ARG A 179 3.70 24.14 -7.72
CA ARG A 179 3.46 23.86 -9.14
C ARG A 179 2.18 24.48 -9.70
N GLY A 180 1.44 25.25 -8.89
CA GLY A 180 0.23 25.96 -9.32
C GLY A 180 -0.98 25.05 -9.63
N TRP A 181 -1.04 23.84 -9.07
CA TRP A 181 -2.11 22.87 -9.34
C TRP A 181 -3.20 22.92 -8.25
N LEU A 182 -4.31 23.64 -8.49
CA LEU A 182 -5.48 23.63 -7.61
C LEU A 182 -6.52 22.61 -8.11
N GLY A 183 -6.47 21.38 -7.56
CA GLY A 183 -7.59 20.44 -7.61
C GLY A 183 -7.42 19.29 -8.60
N GLY A 184 -7.23 18.07 -8.07
CA GLY A 184 -7.26 16.87 -8.92
C GLY A 184 -7.30 15.55 -8.16
N PHE A 185 -6.82 15.48 -6.92
CA PHE A 185 -6.64 14.20 -6.24
C PHE A 185 -7.93 13.54 -5.69
N PHE A 186 -9.05 14.27 -5.60
CA PHE A 186 -10.29 13.78 -4.94
C PHE A 186 -11.57 13.97 -5.76
N ARG A 187 -11.50 14.10 -7.10
CA ARG A 187 -12.69 14.09 -7.96
C ARG A 187 -12.72 12.86 -8.86
N ARG A 188 -13.40 11.81 -8.41
CA ARG A 188 -14.51 11.12 -9.10
C ARG A 188 -15.01 9.98 -8.23
#